data_AF-A0A6H2BZZ6-F1
#
_entry.id   AF-A0A6H2BZZ6-F1
#
_cell.length_a   1.000
_cell.length_b   1.000
_cell.length_c   1.000
_cell.angle_alpha   90.00
_cell.angle_beta   90.00
_cell.angle_gamma   90.00
#
_symmetry.space_group_name_H-M   'P 1'
#
loop_
_entity.id
_entity.type
_entity.pdbx_description
1 polymer ?
#
loop_
_entity_poly.entity_id
_entity_poly.type
_entity_poly.pdbx_seq_one_letter_code
_entity_poly.pdbx_strand_id
1 'polypeptide(L)'
;MKYLTPEQVYKQFGYHPKTTAEWADLGKIECIRSPGGHRRYPESAFIKTVSMDKERVLYARVSTKAQLLDLDTQIDFLGKTHIPHPKLSQIKKALKVVHNN
;
A
#
# COMPACT_ATOMS: atom_id res chain seq x y z
N MET A 1 -20.63 15.86 3.02
CA MET A 1 -19.81 14.68 2.65
C MET A 1 -18.47 15.20 2.12
N LYS A 2 -17.34 14.82 2.72
CA LYS A 2 -16.01 15.35 2.39
C LYS A 2 -15.37 14.52 1.27
N TYR A 3 -14.88 15.19 0.25
CA TYR A 3 -14.18 14.58 -0.89
C TYR A 3 -12.70 14.94 -0.88
N LEU A 4 -11.85 13.93 -1.00
CA LEU A 4 -10.41 14.03 -0.91
C LEU A 4 -9.76 13.90 -2.29
N THR A 5 -8.72 14.68 -2.53
CA THR A 5 -7.81 14.45 -3.67
C THR A 5 -6.97 13.19 -3.45
N PRO A 6 -6.39 12.59 -4.50
CA PRO A 6 -5.48 11.46 -4.34
C PRO A 6 -4.33 11.73 -3.36
N GLU A 7 -3.82 12.97 -3.35
CA GLU A 7 -2.75 13.38 -2.43
C GLU A 7 -3.23 13.48 -0.98
N GLN A 8 -4.44 14.01 -0.75
CA GLN A 8 -5.03 14.04 0.59
C GLN A 8 -5.30 12.63 1.11
N VAL A 9 -5.74 11.71 0.24
CA VAL A 9 -5.90 10.30 0.62
C VAL A 9 -4.55 9.68 1.01
N TYR A 10 -3.48 9.96 0.28
CA TYR A 10 -2.14 9.51 0.63
C TYR A 10 -1.69 10.05 1.99
N LYS A 11 -1.83 11.35 2.22
CA LYS A 11 -1.46 12.00 3.48
C LYS A 11 -2.27 11.50 4.69
N GLN A 12 -3.56 11.23 4.50
CA GLN A 12 -4.46 10.86 5.60
C GLN A 12 -4.53 9.34 5.85
N PHE A 13 -4.46 8.52 4.80
CA PHE A 13 -4.67 7.07 4.89
C PHE A 13 -3.46 6.24 4.44
N GLY A 14 -2.39 6.86 3.92
CA GLY A 14 -1.18 6.18 3.46
C GLY A 14 -1.33 5.42 2.12
N TYR A 15 -2.49 5.50 1.46
CA TYR A 15 -2.71 4.83 0.17
C TYR A 15 -2.18 5.67 -0.98
N HIS A 16 -1.28 5.11 -1.77
CA HIS A 16 -0.70 5.79 -2.93
C HIS A 16 -1.78 6.14 -3.98
N PRO A 17 -1.69 7.29 -4.68
CA PRO A 17 -2.64 7.70 -5.72
C PRO A 17 -2.91 6.63 -6.80
N LYS A 18 -1.87 5.87 -7.16
CA LYS A 18 -1.99 4.75 -8.11
C LYS A 18 -2.89 3.64 -7.57
N THR A 19 -2.68 3.24 -6.32
CA THR A 19 -3.48 2.19 -5.67
C THR A 19 -4.94 2.59 -5.55
N THR A 20 -5.22 3.86 -5.19
CA THR A 20 -6.60 4.35 -5.08
C THR A 20 -7.27 4.46 -6.44
N ALA A 21 -6.53 4.82 -7.49
CA ALA A 21 -7.03 4.80 -8.86
C ALA A 21 -7.39 3.36 -9.30
N GLU A 22 -6.49 2.40 -9.11
CA GLU A 22 -6.73 0.98 -9.41
C GLU A 22 -7.94 0.43 -8.65
N TRP A 23 -8.07 0.75 -7.36
CA TRP A 23 -9.22 0.30 -6.56
C TRP A 23 -10.54 0.88 -7.07
N ALA A 24 -10.55 2.15 -7.46
CA ALA A 24 -11.74 2.77 -8.05
C ALA A 24 -12.07 2.17 -9.42
N ASP A 25 -11.06 1.85 -10.25
CA ASP A 25 -11.27 1.21 -11.55
C ASP A 25 -11.81 -0.22 -11.40
N LEU A 26 -11.40 -0.92 -10.34
CA LEU A 26 -11.92 -2.23 -9.97
C LEU A 26 -13.24 -2.18 -9.18
N GLY A 27 -13.82 -1.00 -8.95
CA GLY A 27 -15.06 -0.84 -8.19
C GLY A 27 -14.95 -1.17 -6.69
N LYS A 28 -13.73 -1.27 -6.15
CA LYS A 28 -13.48 -1.60 -4.73
C LYS A 28 -13.72 -0.41 -3.79
N ILE A 29 -13.61 0.81 -4.31
CA ILE A 29 -13.89 2.04 -3.59
C ILE A 29 -14.72 2.98 -4.47
N GLU A 30 -15.56 3.78 -3.82
CA GLU A 30 -16.29 4.84 -4.50
C GLU A 30 -15.35 5.96 -4.95
N CYS A 31 -15.60 6.51 -6.13
CA CYS A 31 -14.86 7.63 -6.70
C CYS A 31 -15.80 8.44 -7.58
N ILE A 32 -15.70 9.76 -7.49
CA ILE A 32 -16.32 10.68 -8.45
C ILE A 32 -15.22 11.41 -9.23
N ARG A 33 -15.58 12.04 -10.34
CA ARG A 33 -14.69 12.93 -11.08
C ARG A 33 -15.18 14.36 -10.95
N SER A 34 -14.25 15.30 -10.78
CA SER A 34 -14.56 16.73 -10.88
C SER A 34 -14.90 17.08 -12.35
N PRO A 35 -15.46 18.28 -12.62
CA PRO A 35 -15.69 18.74 -13.99
C PRO A 35 -14.41 18.72 -14.87
N GLY A 36 -13.24 18.96 -14.27
CA GLY A 36 -11.93 18.83 -14.94
C GLY A 36 -11.39 17.41 -15.05
N GLY A 37 -12.18 16.38 -14.73
CA GLY A 37 -11.80 14.96 -14.85
C GLY A 37 -10.95 14.40 -13.71
N HIS A 38 -10.58 15.20 -12.72
CA HIS A 38 -9.77 14.73 -11.59
C HIS A 38 -10.57 13.85 -10.64
N ARG A 39 -9.98 12.73 -10.22
CA ARG A 39 -10.59 11.83 -9.23
C ARG A 39 -10.74 12.51 -7.87
N ARG A 40 -11.88 12.27 -7.24
CA ARG A 40 -12.20 12.69 -5.88
C ARG A 40 -12.84 11.52 -5.15
N TYR A 41 -12.37 11.26 -3.94
CA TYR A 41 -12.80 10.10 -3.17
C TYR A 41 -13.56 10.54 -1.92
N PRO A 42 -14.75 9.98 -1.64
CA PRO A 42 -15.41 10.27 -0.37
C PRO A 42 -14.60 9.65 0.77
N GLU A 43 -14.44 10.39 1.87
CA GLU A 43 -13.67 9.93 3.04
C GLU A 43 -14.17 8.58 3.58
N SER A 44 -15.49 8.33 3.50
CA SER A 44 -16.15 7.09 3.90
C SER A 44 -15.68 5.83 3.16
N ALA A 45 -15.15 5.97 1.94
CA ALA A 45 -14.65 4.82 1.17
C ALA A 45 -13.41 4.18 1.81
N PHE A 46 -12.62 4.95 2.55
CA PHE A 46 -11.39 4.45 3.18
C PHE A 46 -11.60 4.01 4.63
N ILE A 47 -12.52 4.63 5.36
CA ILE A 47 -12.83 4.25 6.74
C ILE A 47 -13.27 2.77 6.81
N LYS A 48 -14.11 2.31 5.87
CA LYS A 48 -14.56 0.90 5.80
C LYS A 48 -13.45 -0.06 5.32
N THR A 49 -12.56 0.40 4.46
CA THR A 49 -11.46 -0.41 3.90
C THR A 49 -10.37 -0.67 4.94
N VAL A 50 -10.20 0.24 5.91
CA VAL A 50 -9.43 0.00 7.13
C VAL A 50 -10.26 -0.85 8.09
N SER A 51 -10.66 -2.05 7.66
CA SER A 51 -11.06 -3.08 8.61
C SER A 51 -9.84 -3.33 9.49
N MET A 52 -9.97 -2.95 10.76
CA MET A 52 -8.94 -3.11 11.77
C MET A 52 -8.58 -4.57 12.02
N ASP A 53 -9.27 -5.53 11.41
CA ASP A 53 -9.08 -6.97 11.67
C ASP A 53 -8.26 -7.69 10.61
N LYS A 54 -7.89 -7.00 9.51
CA LYS A 54 -7.02 -7.61 8.50
C LYS A 54 -5.56 -7.43 8.89
N GLU A 55 -4.93 -8.57 9.16
CA GLU A 55 -3.50 -8.69 9.34
C GLU A 55 -2.76 -8.15 8.10
N ARG A 56 -1.85 -7.19 8.30
CA ARG A 56 -1.02 -6.64 7.21
C ARG A 56 0.40 -7.19 7.31
N VAL A 57 0.89 -7.70 6.19
CA VAL A 57 2.23 -8.28 6.05
C VAL A 57 3.06 -7.43 5.11
N LEU A 58 4.23 -6.98 5.57
CA LEU A 58 5.25 -6.39 4.70
C LEU A 58 6.10 -7.51 4.11
N TYR A 59 6.56 -7.35 2.87
CA TYR A 59 7.43 -8.32 2.21
C TYR A 59 8.68 -7.63 1.66
N ALA A 60 9.84 -8.21 1.94
CA ALA A 60 11.10 -7.85 1.31
C ALA A 60 11.55 -9.02 0.43
N ARG A 61 12.04 -8.73 -0.77
CA ARG A 61 12.47 -9.76 -1.73
C ARG A 61 13.78 -9.39 -2.40
N VAL A 62 14.63 -10.39 -2.61
CA VAL A 62 15.87 -10.27 -3.39
C VAL A 62 15.92 -11.29 -4.52
N SER A 63 16.67 -10.97 -5.57
CA SER A 63 16.79 -11.80 -6.77
C SER A 63 17.97 -12.77 -6.73
N THR A 64 18.97 -12.51 -5.89
CA THR A 64 20.17 -13.35 -5.79
C THR A 64 20.51 -13.67 -4.35
N LYS A 65 21.23 -14.77 -4.14
CA LYS A 65 21.65 -15.21 -2.80
C LYS A 65 22.66 -14.25 -2.17
N ALA A 66 23.50 -13.59 -2.97
CA ALA A 66 24.46 -12.59 -2.50
C ALA A 66 23.76 -11.36 -1.87
N GLN A 67 22.58 -10.99 -2.38
CA GLN A 67 21.77 -9.87 -1.88
C GLN A 67 21.01 -10.22 -0.58
N LEU A 68 21.13 -11.44 -0.04
CA LEU A 68 20.48 -11.79 1.23
C LEU A 68 20.99 -10.93 2.40
N LEU A 69 22.25 -10.51 2.36
CA LEU A 69 22.82 -9.60 3.36
C LEU A 69 22.16 -8.21 3.33
N ASP A 70 21.75 -7.74 2.15
CA ASP A 70 21.00 -6.48 2.00
C ASP A 70 19.56 -6.59 2.49
N LEU A 71 19.03 -7.81 2.60
CA LEU A 71 17.64 -8.05 2.96
C LEU A 71 17.36 -7.61 4.41
N ASP A 72 18.32 -7.77 5.32
CA ASP A 72 18.19 -7.30 6.70
C ASP A 72 18.14 -5.77 6.78
N THR A 73 18.98 -5.09 6.00
CA THR A 73 18.94 -3.62 5.86
C THR A 73 17.62 -3.14 5.25
N GLN A 74 17.09 -3.86 4.27
CA GLN A 74 15.78 -3.55 3.68
C GLN A 74 14.64 -3.73 4.67
N ILE A 75 14.68 -4.76 5.52
CA ILE A 75 13.68 -5.00 6.56
C ILE A 75 13.71 -3.89 7.60
N ASP A 76 14.90 -3.50 8.06
CA ASP A 76 15.08 -2.40 9.00
C ASP A 76 14.55 -1.08 8.39
N PHE A 77 14.87 -0.80 7.13
CA PHE A 77 14.33 0.36 6.41
C PHE A 77 12.80 0.34 6.31
N LEU A 78 12.22 -0.81 5.98
CA LEU A 78 10.76 -0.99 5.88
C LEU A 78 10.08 -0.80 7.24
N GLY A 79 10.70 -1.27 8.32
CA GLY A 79 10.22 -1.06 9.69
C GLY A 79 10.22 0.42 10.10
N LYS A 80 11.21 1.20 9.65
CA LYS A 80 11.36 2.63 9.99
C LYS A 80 10.50 3.57 9.15
N THR A 81 10.28 3.23 7.88
CA THR A 81 9.65 4.13 6.89
C THR A 81 8.13 3.95 6.82
N HIS A 82 7.63 2.78 7.20
CA HIS A 82 6.18 2.55 7.16
C HIS A 82 5.49 3.33 8.29
N ILE A 83 4.46 4.10 7.92
CA ILE A 83 3.56 4.75 8.88
C ILE A 83 3.11 3.70 9.89
N PRO A 84 3.19 3.97 11.21
CA PRO A 84 2.80 3.01 12.23
C PRO A 84 1.30 2.74 12.09
N HIS A 85 0.98 1.67 11.37
CA HIS A 85 -0.31 1.04 11.46
C HIS A 85 -0.23 0.04 12.62
N PRO A 86 -1.16 0.10 13.60
CA PRO A 86 -1.06 -0.62 14.86
C PRO A 86 -1.08 -2.16 14.74
N LYS A 87 -1.33 -2.71 13.54
CA LYS A 87 -1.35 -4.16 13.26
C LYS A 87 -0.53 -4.52 12.03
N LEU A 88 0.76 -4.15 12.04
CA LEU A 88 1.76 -4.80 11.20
C LEU A 88 2.20 -6.08 11.90
N SER A 89 1.89 -7.24 11.32
CA SER A 89 2.10 -8.51 12.03
C SER A 89 3.43 -9.17 11.72
N GLN A 90 3.92 -9.09 10.48
CA GLN A 90 5.11 -9.82 10.03
C GLN A 90 5.80 -9.13 8.84
N ILE A 91 7.14 -9.15 8.81
CA ILE A 91 7.94 -8.86 7.61
C ILE A 91 8.45 -10.19 7.05
N LYS A 92 8.02 -10.57 5.84
CA LYS A 92 8.40 -11.83 5.20
C LYS A 92 9.59 -11.65 4.25
N LYS A 93 10.47 -12.65 4.22
CA LYS A 93 11.67 -12.75 3.37
C LYS A 93 11.42 -13.71 2.20
N ALA A 94 11.83 -13.35 0.98
CA ALA A 94 11.76 -14.25 -0.19
C ALA A 94 12.97 -14.09 -1.14
N LEU A 95 13.47 -15.22 -1.66
CA LEU A 95 14.49 -15.28 -2.71
C LEU A 95 13.84 -15.73 -4.02
N LYS A 96 13.99 -14.95 -5.11
CA LYS A 96 13.53 -15.36 -6.44
C LYS A 96 14.50 -16.40 -7.02
N VAL A 97 14.13 -17.68 -7.02
CA VAL A 97 14.86 -18.72 -7.77
C VAL A 97 14.33 -18.71 -9.20
N VAL A 98 15.09 -18.12 -10.13
CA VAL A 98 14.80 -18.25 -11.56
C VAL A 98 15.38 -19.58 -12.02
N HIS A 99 14.53 -20.58 -12.26
CA HIS A 99 14.93 -21.71 -13.10
C HIS A 99 14.93 -21.23 -14.54
N ASN A 100 16.11 -21.10 -15.13
CA ASN A 100 16.24 -21.02 -16.58
C ASN A 100 16.07 -22.45 -17.10
N ASN A 101 14.96 -22.71 -17.81
CA ASN A 101 14.86 -23.84 -18.72
C ASN A 101 15.66 -23.54 -19.99
#